data_AF-A0A147DVQ3-F1
#
_entry.id   AF-A0A147DVQ3-F1
#
_cell.length_a   1.000
_cell.length_b   1.000
_cell.length_c   1.000
_cell.angle_alpha   90.00
_cell.angle_beta   90.00
_cell.angle_gamma   90.00
#
_symmetry.space_group_name_H-M   'P 1'
#
loop_
_entity.id
_entity.type
_entity.pdbx_description
1 polymer ?
#
loop_
_entity_poly.entity_id
_entity_poly.type
_entity_poly.pdbx_seq_one_letter_code
_entity_poly.pdbx_strand_id
1 'polypeptide(L)'
;MTSSLRVLGIDPGLTRCGVGVVDVDGSRRGTLVHVGVIRSSPEAEIGERLSIVAAGIRAVIAEHRPDAVAVERVFAQQNTHSVMGTAQASGVALLIASESGLPAATHTPSEVKAAVTGYGAADKRQVQTMIARILRLDALPQPADAADALAIALCHAWRRGGAAATAPGALTPAQRAWAEAEKRVGRTYLRATP
;
A
#
# COMPACT_ATOMS: atom_id res chain seq x y z
N MET A 1 -18.59 20.83 6.22
CA MET A 1 -17.31 20.14 6.41
C MET A 1 -17.05 19.33 5.15
N THR A 2 -15.98 19.62 4.42
CA THR A 2 -15.62 18.81 3.24
C THR A 2 -15.19 17.42 3.74
N SER A 3 -15.96 16.39 3.39
CA SER A 3 -15.59 15.01 3.72
C SER A 3 -14.24 14.69 3.06
N SER A 4 -13.23 14.37 3.87
CA SER A 4 -11.93 13.92 3.42
C SER A 4 -11.82 12.41 3.61
N LEU A 5 -11.35 11.70 2.59
CA LEU A 5 -11.05 10.27 2.67
C LEU A 5 -9.70 10.10 3.38
N ARG A 6 -9.67 9.36 4.49
CA ARG A 6 -8.44 8.97 5.18
C ARG A 6 -7.93 7.64 4.67
N VAL A 7 -6.70 7.61 4.14
CA VAL A 7 -6.10 6.39 3.58
C VAL A 7 -4.81 6.06 4.29
N LEU A 8 -4.67 4.79 4.71
CA LEU A 8 -3.41 4.20 5.14
C LEU A 8 -2.72 3.52 3.95
N GLY A 9 -1.58 4.04 3.52
CA GLY A 9 -0.67 3.38 2.59
C GLY A 9 0.39 2.54 3.31
N ILE A 10 0.67 1.36 2.76
CA ILE A 10 1.63 0.40 3.30
C ILE A 10 2.60 -0.02 2.20
N ASP A 11 3.89 0.23 2.42
CA ASP A 11 5.02 -0.31 1.66
C ASP A 11 5.58 -1.53 2.42
N PRO A 12 5.17 -2.75 2.05
CA PRO A 12 5.37 -3.92 2.88
C PRO A 12 6.81 -4.45 2.82
N GLY A 13 7.36 -4.79 3.98
CA GLY A 13 8.63 -5.49 4.07
C GLY A 13 8.82 -6.10 5.45
N LEU A 14 9.55 -7.23 5.52
CA LEU A 14 9.77 -7.92 6.79
C LEU A 14 10.61 -7.09 7.76
N THR A 15 11.75 -6.56 7.32
CA THR A 15 12.66 -5.75 8.17
C THR A 15 12.17 -4.32 8.31
N ARG A 16 11.62 -3.75 7.24
CA ARG A 16 11.16 -2.36 7.16
C ARG A 16 9.81 -2.38 6.44
N CYS A 17 8.77 -1.98 7.14
CA CYS A 17 7.43 -1.81 6.58
C CYS A 17 7.05 -0.33 6.70
N GLY A 18 7.02 0.38 5.57
CA GLY A 18 6.64 1.78 5.51
C GLY A 18 5.14 1.95 5.72
N VAL A 19 4.74 2.92 6.55
CA VAL A 19 3.33 3.25 6.79
C VAL A 19 3.13 4.75 6.64
N GLY A 20 2.05 5.15 5.98
CA GLY A 20 1.72 6.55 5.76
C GLY A 20 0.22 6.77 5.77
N VAL A 21 -0.26 7.76 6.52
CA VAL A 21 -1.68 8.14 6.58
C VAL A 21 -1.85 9.52 6.01
N VAL A 22 -2.79 9.65 5.07
CA VAL A 22 -3.13 10.93 4.44
C VAL A 22 -4.64 11.15 4.46
N ASP A 23 -5.04 12.40 4.64
CA ASP A 23 -6.41 12.85 4.38
C ASP A 23 -6.44 13.49 3.00
N VAL A 24 -7.36 13.06 2.13
CA VAL A 24 -7.53 13.60 0.79
C VAL A 24 -8.95 14.12 0.61
N ASP A 25 -9.08 15.40 0.29
CA ASP A 25 -10.38 16.02 0.04
C ASP A 25 -10.88 15.76 -1.41
N GLY A 26 -12.14 16.13 -1.68
CA GLY A 26 -12.75 16.00 -3.01
C GLY A 26 -12.04 16.80 -4.12
N SER A 27 -11.22 17.79 -3.77
CA SER A 27 -10.38 18.55 -4.71
C SER A 27 -9.00 17.93 -4.93
N ARG A 28 -8.80 16.69 -4.47
CA ARG A 28 -7.53 15.93 -4.52
C ARG A 28 -6.40 16.54 -3.69
N ARG A 29 -6.69 17.49 -2.82
CA ARG A 29 -5.68 18.06 -1.93
C ARG A 29 -5.45 17.11 -0.77
N GLY A 30 -4.18 16.81 -0.52
CA GLY A 30 -3.75 15.95 0.57
C GLY A 30 -3.32 16.74 1.81
N THR A 31 -3.45 16.10 2.97
CA THR A 31 -2.84 16.50 4.23
C THR A 31 -2.13 15.28 4.82
N LEU A 32 -0.89 15.45 5.25
CA LEU A 32 -0.17 14.41 5.97
C LEU A 32 -0.76 14.25 7.38
N VAL A 33 -1.17 13.03 7.74
CA VAL A 33 -1.67 12.70 9.08
C VAL A 33 -0.60 11.98 9.90
N HIS A 34 0.05 10.98 9.30
CA HIS A 34 1.09 10.20 9.96
C HIS A 34 2.06 9.63 8.93
N VAL A 35 3.30 9.43 9.33
CA VAL A 35 4.25 8.63 8.55
C VAL A 35 5.25 7.95 9.48
N GLY A 36 5.58 6.71 9.17
CA GLY A 36 6.46 5.89 9.99
C GLY A 36 7.04 4.69 9.25
N VAL A 37 7.94 3.99 9.93
CA VAL A 37 8.49 2.72 9.45
C VAL A 37 8.48 1.74 10.62
N ILE A 38 7.73 0.66 10.48
CA ILE A 38 7.76 -0.46 11.42
C ILE A 38 9.04 -1.25 11.13
N ARG A 39 9.84 -1.50 12.18
CA ARG A 39 11.14 -2.16 12.05
C ARG A 39 11.16 -3.45 12.84
N SER A 40 11.67 -4.51 12.21
CA SER A 40 12.02 -5.77 12.88
C SER A 40 13.51 -6.06 12.69
N SER A 41 14.10 -6.83 13.60
CA SER A 41 15.47 -7.30 13.45
C SER A 41 15.56 -8.34 12.32
N PRO A 42 16.54 -8.24 11.41
CA PRO A 42 16.76 -9.26 10.38
C PRO A 42 17.27 -10.59 10.96
N GLU A 43 17.81 -10.59 12.19
CA GLU A 43 18.25 -11.78 12.93
C GLU A 43 17.09 -12.56 13.57
N ALA A 44 15.91 -11.92 13.71
CA ALA A 44 14.72 -12.58 14.25
C ALA A 44 14.09 -13.55 13.25
N GLU A 45 13.41 -14.57 13.78
CA GLU A 45 12.67 -15.54 12.97
C GLU A 45 11.52 -14.89 12.19
N ILE A 46 11.18 -15.44 11.02
CA ILE A 46 10.18 -14.84 10.11
C ILE A 46 8.83 -14.61 10.83
N GLY A 47 8.40 -15.56 11.66
CA GLY A 47 7.15 -15.45 12.42
C GLY A 47 7.14 -14.27 13.40
N GLU A 48 8.24 -14.04 14.09
CA GLU A 48 8.40 -12.91 15.01
C GLU A 48 8.37 -11.58 14.25
N ARG A 49 9.10 -11.51 13.12
CA ARG A 49 9.12 -10.32 12.26
C ARG A 49 7.74 -9.98 11.72
N LEU A 50 6.98 -11.00 11.27
CA LEU A 50 5.59 -10.81 10.85
C LEU A 50 4.68 -10.37 12.00
N SER A 51 4.89 -10.88 13.22
CA SER A 51 4.16 -10.44 14.41
C SER A 51 4.40 -8.97 14.73
N ILE A 52 5.67 -8.51 14.65
CA ILE A 52 6.03 -7.09 14.84
C ILE A 52 5.36 -6.21 13.78
N VAL A 53 5.43 -6.61 12.51
CA VAL A 53 4.75 -5.91 11.41
C VAL A 53 3.25 -5.83 11.66
N ALA A 54 2.63 -6.96 12.07
CA ALA A 54 1.21 -7.02 12.34
C ALA A 54 0.79 -6.09 13.49
N ALA A 55 1.54 -6.11 14.60
CA ALA A 55 1.29 -5.24 15.74
C ALA A 55 1.39 -3.76 15.37
N GLY A 56 2.42 -3.39 14.60
CA GLY A 56 2.58 -2.00 14.13
C GLY A 56 1.45 -1.54 13.23
N ILE A 57 1.00 -2.37 12.28
CA ILE A 57 -0.13 -2.01 11.40
C ILE A 57 -1.42 -1.84 12.21
N ARG A 58 -1.70 -2.74 13.17
CA ARG A 58 -2.87 -2.61 14.06
C ARG A 58 -2.81 -1.33 14.89
N ALA A 59 -1.64 -0.96 15.40
CA ALA A 59 -1.46 0.28 16.15
C ALA A 59 -1.80 1.51 15.29
N VAL A 60 -1.29 1.59 14.07
CA VAL A 60 -1.56 2.69 13.13
C VAL A 60 -3.05 2.78 12.78
N ILE A 61 -3.71 1.63 12.55
CA ILE A 61 -5.16 1.59 12.29
C ILE A 61 -5.94 2.07 13.52
N ALA A 62 -5.59 1.59 14.72
CA ALA A 62 -6.28 1.96 15.95
C ALA A 62 -6.13 3.46 16.27
N GLU A 63 -4.93 4.01 16.06
CA GLU A 63 -4.61 5.41 16.33
C GLU A 63 -5.29 6.35 15.33
N HIS A 64 -5.15 6.08 14.04
CA HIS A 64 -5.55 7.04 13.00
C HIS A 64 -6.91 6.77 12.36
N ARG A 65 -7.48 5.57 12.56
CA ARG A 65 -8.80 5.16 12.07
C ARG A 65 -9.01 5.48 10.59
N PRO A 66 -8.21 4.90 9.67
CA PRO A 66 -8.36 5.15 8.26
C PRO A 66 -9.68 4.58 7.70
N ASP A 67 -10.16 5.13 6.59
CA ASP A 67 -11.34 4.65 5.87
C ASP A 67 -11.01 3.55 4.84
N ALA A 68 -9.73 3.43 4.49
CA ALA A 68 -9.23 2.45 3.53
C ALA A 68 -7.74 2.14 3.74
N VAL A 69 -7.34 0.96 3.29
CA VAL A 69 -5.93 0.52 3.28
C VAL A 69 -5.47 0.31 1.84
N ALA A 70 -4.28 0.82 1.53
CA ALA A 70 -3.62 0.66 0.24
C ALA A 70 -2.27 -0.02 0.45
N VAL A 71 -1.99 -1.10 -0.26
CA VAL A 71 -0.76 -1.89 -0.10
C VAL A 71 0.00 -1.93 -1.42
N GLU A 72 1.33 -1.82 -1.39
CA GLU A 72 2.12 -2.05 -2.60
C GLU A 72 1.96 -3.51 -3.09
N ARG A 73 1.80 -3.68 -4.40
CA ARG A 73 1.77 -4.99 -5.04
C ARG A 73 3.19 -5.48 -5.31
N VAL A 74 3.50 -6.66 -4.79
CA VAL A 74 4.79 -7.34 -5.01
C VAL A 74 4.88 -7.91 -6.43
N PHE A 75 5.96 -7.62 -7.14
CA PHE A 75 6.29 -8.23 -8.43
C PHE A 75 7.45 -9.20 -8.31
N ALA A 76 7.23 -10.45 -8.75
CA ALA A 76 8.22 -11.52 -8.65
C ALA A 76 9.39 -11.41 -9.65
N GLN A 77 9.31 -10.54 -10.65
CA GLN A 77 10.18 -10.64 -11.84
C GLN A 77 11.64 -10.17 -11.65
N GLN A 78 12.01 -9.53 -10.53
CA GLN A 78 13.36 -8.92 -10.43
C GLN A 78 14.17 -9.19 -9.15
N ASN A 79 13.61 -9.73 -8.06
CA ASN A 79 14.36 -9.96 -6.81
C ASN A 79 13.90 -11.23 -6.05
N THR A 80 14.42 -12.39 -6.43
CA THR A 80 13.95 -13.70 -5.94
C THR A 80 14.11 -13.93 -4.43
N HIS A 81 15.09 -13.31 -3.77
CA HIS A 81 15.36 -13.55 -2.35
C HIS A 81 14.49 -12.75 -1.36
N SER A 82 14.05 -11.53 -1.71
CA SER A 82 13.24 -10.67 -0.81
C SER A 82 11.74 -10.70 -1.12
N VAL A 83 11.36 -11.10 -2.33
CA VAL A 83 9.96 -11.13 -2.80
C VAL A 83 9.07 -11.96 -1.88
N MET A 84 9.54 -13.10 -1.39
CA MET A 84 8.74 -13.95 -0.50
C MET A 84 8.41 -13.23 0.82
N GLY A 85 9.40 -12.57 1.43
CA GLY A 85 9.20 -11.83 2.67
C GLY A 85 8.26 -10.64 2.50
N THR A 86 8.44 -9.87 1.43
CA THR A 86 7.52 -8.78 1.06
C THR A 86 6.11 -9.32 0.85
N ALA A 87 5.93 -10.43 0.12
CA ALA A 87 4.62 -11.03 -0.12
C ALA A 87 3.94 -11.51 1.18
N GLN A 88 4.70 -12.10 2.11
CA GLN A 88 4.20 -12.47 3.44
C GLN A 88 3.74 -11.25 4.23
N ALA A 89 4.53 -10.16 4.25
CA ALA A 89 4.16 -8.91 4.89
C ALA A 89 2.91 -8.26 4.24
N SER A 90 2.81 -8.29 2.91
CA SER A 90 1.60 -7.86 2.18
C SER A 90 0.37 -8.67 2.60
N GLY A 91 0.51 -9.99 2.72
CA GLY A 91 -0.57 -10.87 3.17
C GLY A 91 -1.06 -10.51 4.57
N VAL A 92 -0.13 -10.25 5.50
CA VAL A 92 -0.46 -9.76 6.85
C VAL A 92 -1.20 -8.42 6.82
N ALA A 93 -0.74 -7.47 5.99
CA ALA A 93 -1.41 -6.16 5.86
C ALA A 93 -2.86 -6.30 5.36
N LEU A 94 -3.09 -7.15 4.35
CA LEU A 94 -4.43 -7.41 3.80
C LEU A 94 -5.33 -8.14 4.81
N LEU A 95 -4.79 -9.11 5.55
CA LEU A 95 -5.51 -9.78 6.63
C LEU A 95 -5.98 -8.79 7.68
N ILE A 96 -5.07 -7.94 8.18
CA ILE A 96 -5.40 -6.97 9.24
C ILE A 96 -6.43 -5.94 8.77
N ALA A 97 -6.33 -5.48 7.52
CA ALA A 97 -7.34 -4.60 6.95
C ALA A 97 -8.73 -5.27 6.94
N SER A 98 -8.79 -6.55 6.54
CA SER A 98 -10.03 -7.34 6.57
C SER A 98 -10.56 -7.56 8.00
N GLU A 99 -9.69 -7.90 8.96
CA GLU A 99 -10.07 -8.04 10.38
C GLU A 99 -10.63 -6.74 10.95
N SER A 100 -10.15 -5.60 10.44
CA SER A 100 -10.58 -4.27 10.85
C SER A 100 -11.82 -3.77 10.10
N GLY A 101 -12.39 -4.56 9.19
CA GLY A 101 -13.54 -4.17 8.37
C GLY A 101 -13.22 -3.08 7.33
N LEU A 102 -11.94 -2.87 7.00
CA LEU A 102 -11.50 -1.81 6.11
C LEU A 102 -11.38 -2.31 4.67
N PRO A 103 -11.89 -1.55 3.67
CA PRO A 103 -11.63 -1.87 2.28
C PRO A 103 -10.14 -1.75 1.98
N ALA A 104 -9.55 -2.81 1.42
CA ALA A 104 -8.15 -2.86 1.03
C ALA A 104 -7.97 -3.00 -0.49
N ALA A 105 -6.97 -2.33 -1.05
CA ALA A 105 -6.59 -2.48 -2.45
C ALA A 105 -5.06 -2.55 -2.61
N THR A 106 -4.60 -3.24 -3.65
CA THR A 106 -3.17 -3.28 -4.00
C THR A 106 -2.87 -2.41 -5.21
N HIS A 107 -1.71 -1.75 -5.21
CA HIS A 107 -1.27 -0.89 -6.32
C HIS A 107 0.13 -1.28 -6.77
N THR A 108 0.34 -1.32 -8.07
CA THR A 108 1.64 -1.61 -8.67
C THR A 108 2.57 -0.39 -8.58
N PRO A 109 3.91 -0.57 -8.56
CA PRO A 109 4.84 0.56 -8.56
C PRO A 109 4.61 1.52 -9.74
N SER A 110 4.28 0.98 -10.92
CA SER A 110 3.96 1.79 -12.11
C SER A 110 2.68 2.60 -11.93
N GLU A 111 1.66 2.03 -11.28
CA GLU A 111 0.42 2.74 -10.93
C GLU A 111 0.67 3.87 -9.93
N VAL A 112 1.48 3.63 -8.91
CA VAL A 112 1.87 4.63 -7.91
C VAL A 112 2.62 5.78 -8.57
N LYS A 113 3.65 5.47 -9.37
CA LYS A 113 4.41 6.48 -10.13
C LYS A 113 3.50 7.29 -11.04
N ALA A 114 2.68 6.64 -11.87
CA ALA A 114 1.79 7.32 -12.79
C ALA A 114 0.78 8.24 -12.07
N ALA A 115 0.26 7.82 -10.91
CA ALA A 115 -0.66 8.64 -10.13
C ALA A 115 0.02 9.89 -9.56
N VAL A 116 1.24 9.77 -9.02
CA VAL A 116 1.93 10.86 -8.32
C VAL A 116 2.60 11.87 -9.26
N THR A 117 3.18 11.40 -10.37
CA THR A 117 4.01 12.24 -11.25
C THR A 117 3.37 12.52 -12.61
N GLY A 118 2.25 11.86 -12.93
CA GLY A 118 1.57 11.96 -14.23
C GLY A 118 2.17 11.08 -15.33
N TYR A 119 3.34 10.47 -15.12
CA TYR A 119 3.97 9.52 -16.05
C TYR A 119 4.76 8.43 -15.29
N GLY A 120 4.60 7.16 -15.67
CA GLY A 120 5.10 6.01 -14.90
C GLY A 120 6.62 5.82 -14.84
N ALA A 121 7.41 6.60 -15.57
CA ALA A 121 8.88 6.48 -15.65
C ALA A 121 9.65 7.44 -14.71
N ALA A 122 8.96 8.14 -13.80
CA ALA A 122 9.59 9.11 -12.92
C ALA A 122 10.60 8.49 -11.95
N ASP A 123 11.66 9.24 -11.66
CA ASP A 123 12.70 8.86 -10.71
C ASP A 123 12.21 9.03 -9.24
N LYS A 124 12.94 8.40 -8.30
CA LYS A 124 12.54 8.38 -6.88
C LYS A 124 12.51 9.78 -6.25
N ARG A 125 13.39 10.70 -6.68
CA ARG A 125 13.45 12.07 -6.15
C ARG A 125 12.29 12.91 -6.68
N GLN A 126 11.88 12.70 -7.93
CA GLN A 126 10.70 13.32 -8.53
C GLN A 126 9.43 12.90 -7.78
N VAL A 127 9.27 11.61 -7.46
CA VAL A 127 8.14 11.11 -6.67
C VAL A 127 8.11 11.80 -5.30
N GLN A 128 9.23 11.84 -4.56
CA GLN A 128 9.32 12.50 -3.26
C GLN A 128 8.98 14.00 -3.32
N THR A 129 9.47 14.70 -4.35
CA THR A 129 9.19 16.13 -4.57
C THR A 129 7.71 16.37 -4.82
N MET A 130 7.07 15.50 -5.62
CA MET A 130 5.64 15.60 -5.88
C MET A 130 4.83 15.34 -4.61
N ILE A 131 5.18 14.33 -3.81
CA ILE A 131 4.51 14.04 -2.54
C ILE A 131 4.60 15.25 -1.60
N ALA A 132 5.78 15.86 -1.45
CA ALA A 132 5.95 17.06 -0.64
C ALA A 132 5.03 18.20 -1.11
N ARG A 133 4.91 18.42 -2.42
CA ARG A 133 3.99 19.42 -2.99
C ARG A 133 2.52 19.11 -2.73
N ILE A 134 2.11 17.86 -2.94
CA ILE A 134 0.72 17.40 -2.78
C ILE A 134 0.27 17.51 -1.32
N LEU A 135 1.14 17.10 -0.41
CA LEU A 135 0.91 17.09 1.04
C LEU A 135 1.29 18.42 1.72
N ARG A 136 1.79 19.39 0.95
CA ARG A 136 2.23 20.71 1.43
C ARG A 136 3.25 20.63 2.57
N LEU A 137 4.25 19.78 2.39
CA LEU A 137 5.35 19.61 3.32
C LEU A 137 6.44 20.65 3.03
N ASP A 138 6.97 21.27 4.09
CA ASP A 138 8.09 22.23 3.99
C ASP A 138 9.42 21.55 3.62
N ALA A 139 9.50 20.23 3.80
CA ALA A 139 10.66 19.40 3.47
C ALA A 139 10.24 18.09 2.81
N LEU A 140 11.20 17.42 2.16
CA LEU A 140 10.97 16.11 1.58
C LEU A 140 10.64 15.10 2.70
N PRO A 141 9.64 14.21 2.51
CA PRO A 141 9.32 13.19 3.48
C PRO A 141 10.51 12.25 3.67
N GLN A 142 10.95 12.10 4.91
CA GLN A 142 12.02 11.21 5.34
C GLN A 142 11.49 10.27 6.43
N PRO A 143 11.92 9.00 6.48
CA PRO A 143 12.85 8.31 5.57
C PRO A 143 12.23 7.94 4.20
N ALA A 144 13.04 7.40 3.27
CA ALA A 144 12.59 7.07 1.92
C ALA A 144 11.37 6.10 1.86
N ASP A 145 11.35 5.05 2.70
CA ASP A 145 10.24 4.08 2.73
C ASP A 145 8.92 4.72 3.23
N ALA A 146 9.04 5.77 4.05
CA ALA A 146 7.93 6.59 4.48
C ALA A 146 7.32 7.38 3.30
N ALA A 147 8.15 7.82 2.34
CA ALA A 147 7.66 8.45 1.12
C ALA A 147 6.93 7.46 0.20
N ASP A 148 7.42 6.22 0.08
CA ASP A 148 6.79 5.19 -0.76
C ASP A 148 5.39 4.84 -0.21
N ALA A 149 5.23 4.72 1.11
CA ALA A 149 3.92 4.53 1.75
C ALA A 149 2.93 5.68 1.51
N LEU A 150 3.39 6.94 1.58
CA LEU A 150 2.57 8.12 1.25
C LEU A 150 2.15 8.14 -0.21
N ALA A 151 3.04 7.74 -1.13
CA ALA A 151 2.75 7.62 -2.54
C ALA A 151 1.61 6.61 -2.80
N ILE A 152 1.66 5.46 -2.13
CA ILE A 152 0.66 4.39 -2.22
C ILE A 152 -0.70 4.89 -1.72
N ALA A 153 -0.72 5.62 -0.58
CA ALA A 153 -1.95 6.18 -0.02
C ALA A 153 -2.61 7.19 -0.97
N LEU A 154 -1.82 8.11 -1.54
CA LEU A 154 -2.29 9.11 -2.51
C LEU A 154 -2.79 8.46 -3.81
N CYS A 155 -2.05 7.46 -4.31
CA CYS A 155 -2.45 6.68 -5.48
C CYS A 155 -3.86 6.08 -5.29
N HIS A 156 -4.13 5.48 -4.13
CA HIS A 156 -5.44 4.93 -3.82
C HIS A 156 -6.52 6.00 -3.74
N ALA A 157 -6.26 7.08 -2.99
CA ALA A 157 -7.23 8.15 -2.79
C ALA A 157 -7.69 8.77 -4.11
N TRP A 158 -6.77 9.01 -5.05
CA TRP A 158 -7.09 9.63 -6.34
C TRP A 158 -7.75 8.69 -7.34
N ARG A 159 -7.48 7.37 -7.27
CA ARG A 159 -8.24 6.39 -8.05
C ARG A 159 -9.67 6.28 -7.55
N ARG A 160 -9.89 6.33 -6.23
CA ARG A 160 -11.23 6.29 -5.64
C ARG A 160 -12.01 7.58 -5.89
N GLY A 161 -11.34 8.74 -5.90
CA GLY A 161 -11.90 10.03 -6.29
C GLY A 161 -12.06 10.25 -7.80
N GLY A 162 -11.76 9.24 -8.63
CA GLY A 162 -11.85 9.27 -10.09
C GLY A 162 -12.77 8.22 -10.72
N ALA A 163 -13.53 7.46 -9.93
CA ALA A 163 -14.40 6.39 -10.43
C ALA A 163 -15.80 6.49 -9.80
N ALA A 164 -16.77 7.20 -10.41
CA ALA A 164 -17.57 6.67 -11.52
C ALA A 164 -16.79 5.76 -12.47
N ALA A 165 -17.01 4.44 -12.32
CA ALA A 165 -16.74 3.39 -13.30
C ALA A 165 -15.49 3.59 -14.18
N THR A 166 -14.36 2.97 -13.78
CA THR A 166 -13.40 2.58 -14.81
C THR A 166 -14.08 1.54 -15.70
N ALA A 167 -14.38 1.96 -16.94
CA ALA A 167 -14.70 1.09 -18.05
C ALA A 167 -13.72 -0.12 -18.11
N PRO A 168 -14.13 -1.26 -18.69
CA PRO A 168 -13.32 -2.47 -18.75
C PRO A 168 -12.12 -2.29 -19.71
N GLY A 169 -11.08 -1.61 -19.24
CA GLY A 169 -9.79 -1.55 -19.90
C GLY A 169 -9.00 -2.83 -19.60
N ALA A 170 -8.45 -3.44 -20.65
CA ALA A 170 -7.78 -4.74 -20.62
C ALA A 170 -6.80 -4.88 -19.45
N LEU A 171 -6.96 -5.94 -18.66
CA LEU A 171 -6.05 -6.35 -17.59
C LEU A 171 -4.59 -6.24 -18.04
N THR A 172 -3.73 -5.65 -17.22
CA THR A 172 -2.28 -5.64 -17.46
C THR A 172 -1.74 -7.08 -17.52
N PRO A 173 -0.60 -7.33 -18.18
CA PRO A 173 0.00 -8.67 -18.25
C PRO A 173 0.15 -9.36 -16.88
N ALA A 174 0.47 -8.60 -15.83
CA ALA A 174 0.61 -9.12 -14.48
C ALA A 174 -0.74 -9.46 -13.82
N GLN A 175 -1.78 -8.65 -14.06
CA GLN A 175 -3.14 -8.96 -13.60
C GLN A 175 -3.71 -10.21 -14.30
N ARG A 176 -3.37 -10.42 -15.59
CA ARG A 176 -3.74 -11.64 -16.33
C ARG A 176 -3.04 -12.88 -15.78
N ALA A 177 -1.73 -12.81 -15.55
CA ALA A 177 -0.96 -13.94 -15.02
C ALA A 177 -1.48 -14.41 -13.64
N TRP A 178 -1.92 -13.48 -12.79
CA TRP A 178 -2.52 -13.81 -11.50
C TRP A 178 -3.90 -14.47 -11.65
N ALA A 179 -4.78 -13.91 -12.48
CA ALA A 179 -6.10 -14.48 -12.73
C ALA A 179 -6.02 -15.88 -13.37
N GLU A 180 -4.99 -16.16 -14.16
CA GLU A 180 -4.71 -17.49 -14.70
C GLU A 180 -4.16 -18.45 -13.66
N ALA A 181 -3.30 -17.97 -12.74
CA ALA A 181 -2.79 -18.77 -11.63
C ALA A 181 -3.92 -19.18 -10.66
N GLU A 182 -4.84 -18.27 -10.32
CA GLU A 182 -6.01 -18.55 -9.49
C GLU A 182 -6.94 -19.61 -10.10
N LYS A 183 -7.06 -19.64 -11.44
CA LYS A 183 -7.85 -20.64 -12.17
C LYS A 183 -7.22 -22.03 -12.20
N ARG A 184 -5.90 -22.15 -12.03
CA ARG A 184 -5.15 -23.42 -12.14
C ARG A 184 -5.09 -24.22 -10.85
N VAL A 185 -5.41 -23.63 -9.70
CA VAL A 185 -5.38 -24.34 -8.41
C VAL A 185 -6.64 -25.22 -8.29
N GLY A 186 -6.49 -26.51 -8.53
CA GLY A 186 -7.51 -27.54 -8.26
C GLY A 186 -7.89 -27.51 -6.78
N ARG A 187 -9.19 -27.33 -6.50
CA ARG A 187 -9.71 -26.93 -5.21
C ARG A 187 -10.15 -28.16 -4.37
N THR A 188 -9.37 -28.58 -3.39
CA THR A 188 -9.87 -29.32 -2.21
C THR A 188 -9.95 -28.35 -1.05
N TYR A 189 -11.17 -28.00 -0.59
CA TYR A 189 -11.36 -27.08 0.52
C TYR A 189 -11.63 -27.82 1.83
N LEU A 190 -10.86 -27.47 2.85
CA LEU A 190 -11.39 -27.41 4.20
C LEU A 190 -12.10 -26.06 4.32
N ARG A 191 -13.44 -26.06 4.47
CA ARG A 191 -14.18 -24.85 4.84
C ARG A 191 -13.79 -24.51 6.27
N ALA A 192 -12.97 -23.49 6.47
CA ALA A 192 -12.92 -22.79 7.74
C ALA A 192 -14.18 -21.92 7.81
N THR A 193 -15.14 -22.32 8.64
CA THR A 193 -16.33 -21.53 8.99
C THR A 193 -15.87 -20.30 9.79
N PRO A 194 -16.46 -19.10 9.58
CA PRO A 194 -16.16 -17.93 10.40
C PRO A 194 -16.49 -18.13 11.88
#